data_AF-A0ABD3UJX2-F1
#
_entry.id   AF-A0ABD3UJX2-F1
#
_cell.length_a   1.000
_cell.length_b   1.000
_cell.length_c   1.000
_cell.angle_alpha   90.00
_cell.angle_beta   90.00
_cell.angle_gamma   90.00
#
_symmetry.space_group_name_H-M   'P 1'
#
loop_
_entity.id
_entity.type
_entity.pdbx_description
1 polymer ?
#
loop_
_entity_poly.entity_id
_entity_poly.type
_entity_poly.pdbx_seq_one_letter_code
_entity_poly.pdbx_strand_id
1 'polypeptide(L)'
;MNFHRFYNTWTDELHQLVNQLNQSQNPPITAEHHHHLRQLVQKTLSHFIDYYKVKSAAAKHDVMSFFEAQWISALERSLQWIGGWRPTSAFHLVYTESSILFETHLVDILRGVRTGDLGDLSPGQFRQVSELQCQTVKQENVITDELSEWQACMLIINFERILVLIP
;
A
#
# COMPACT_ATOMS: atom_id res chain seq x y z
N MET A 1 5.00 -18.84 6.33
CA MET A 1 5.48 -18.77 4.93
C MET A 1 6.18 -17.44 4.73
N ASN A 2 7.34 -17.41 4.09
CA ASN A 2 8.04 -16.15 3.81
C ASN A 2 7.41 -15.48 2.58
N PHE A 3 6.69 -14.37 2.77
CA PHE A 3 6.01 -13.63 1.69
C PHE A 3 6.97 -13.17 0.59
N HIS A 4 8.22 -12.86 0.93
CA HIS A 4 9.24 -12.48 -0.05
C HIS A 4 9.51 -13.58 -1.08
N ARG A 5 9.62 -14.85 -0.64
CA ARG A 5 9.81 -15.97 -1.56
C ARG A 5 8.62 -16.14 -2.50
N PHE A 6 7.41 -16.04 -1.96
CA PHE A 6 6.19 -16.09 -2.76
C PHE A 6 6.16 -14.95 -3.80
N TYR A 7 6.47 -13.72 -3.37
CA TYR A 7 6.50 -12.55 -4.23
C TYR A 7 7.47 -12.72 -5.40
N ASN A 8 8.70 -13.21 -5.14
CA ASN A 8 9.67 -13.42 -6.21
C ASN A 8 9.17 -14.43 -7.26
N THR A 9 8.66 -15.59 -6.83
CA THR A 9 8.09 -16.59 -7.74
C THR A 9 6.88 -16.04 -8.49
N TRP A 10 6.00 -15.32 -7.81
CA TRP A 10 4.81 -14.72 -8.42
C TRP A 10 5.18 -13.69 -9.49
N THR A 11 6.22 -12.89 -9.25
CA THR A 11 6.74 -11.89 -10.20
C THR A 11 7.34 -12.54 -11.45
N ASP A 12 8.09 -13.64 -11.29
CA ASP A 12 8.63 -14.40 -12.43
C ASP A 12 7.49 -14.95 -13.31
N GLU A 13 6.46 -15.52 -12.70
CA GLU A 13 5.27 -16.02 -13.40
C GLU A 13 4.48 -14.88 -14.07
N LEU A 14 4.38 -13.71 -13.43
CA LEU A 14 3.75 -12.53 -14.01
C LEU A 14 4.50 -12.07 -15.26
N HIS A 15 5.84 -12.00 -15.22
CA HIS A 15 6.63 -11.64 -16.40
C HIS A 15 6.38 -12.60 -17.57
N GLN A 16 6.26 -13.90 -17.31
CA GLN A 16 5.92 -14.88 -18.34
C GLN A 16 4.52 -14.65 -18.93
N LEU A 17 3.51 -14.35 -18.09
CA LEU A 17 2.16 -14.06 -18.54
C LEU A 17 2.08 -12.77 -19.37
N VAL A 18 2.78 -11.71 -18.94
CA VAL A 18 2.87 -10.44 -19.67
C VAL A 18 3.54 -10.65 -21.03
N ASN A 19 4.62 -11.43 -21.09
CA ASN A 19 5.28 -11.76 -22.35
C ASN A 19 4.35 -12.52 -23.30
N GLN A 20 3.57 -13.48 -22.79
CA GLN A 20 2.57 -14.22 -23.60
C GLN A 20 1.46 -13.29 -24.11
N LEU A 21 0.99 -12.36 -23.28
CA LEU A 21 0.01 -11.35 -23.71
C LEU A 21 0.58 -10.42 -24.78
N ASN A 22 1.82 -9.94 -24.63
CA ASN A 22 2.48 -9.07 -25.61
C ASN A 22 2.74 -9.76 -26.95
N GLN A 23 2.96 -11.08 -26.93
CA GLN A 23 3.15 -11.90 -28.14
C GLN A 23 1.82 -12.32 -28.79
N SER A 24 0.69 -12.18 -28.08
CA SER A 24 -0.62 -12.53 -28.60
C SER A 24 -1.11 -11.52 -29.65
N GLN A 25 -1.79 -11.99 -30.69
CA GLN A 25 -2.33 -11.13 -31.73
C GLN A 25 -3.52 -10.32 -31.20
N ASN A 26 -3.40 -8.99 -31.25
CA ASN A 26 -4.46 -8.05 -30.90
C ASN A 26 -4.60 -6.99 -32.01
N PRO A 27 -5.72 -6.93 -32.76
CA PRO A 27 -6.97 -7.70 -32.59
C PRO A 27 -6.85 -9.17 -33.05
N PRO A 28 -7.60 -10.11 -32.43
CA PRO A 28 -7.58 -11.51 -32.80
C PRO A 28 -8.22 -11.74 -34.18
N ILE A 29 -7.52 -12.46 -35.05
CA ILE A 29 -7.90 -12.67 -36.46
C ILE A 29 -8.84 -13.88 -36.63
N THR A 30 -8.74 -14.86 -35.73
CA THR A 30 -9.53 -16.11 -35.78
C THR A 30 -10.22 -16.37 -34.44
N ALA A 31 -11.27 -17.19 -34.44
CA ALA A 31 -11.95 -17.64 -33.22
C ALA A 31 -10.99 -18.33 -32.22
N GLU A 32 -9.99 -19.08 -32.70
CA GLU A 32 -8.98 -19.75 -31.87
C GLU A 32 -8.06 -18.74 -31.17
N HIS A 33 -7.49 -17.77 -31.92
CA HIS A 33 -6.75 -16.65 -31.35
C HIS A 33 -7.56 -15.87 -30.30
N HIS A 34 -8.86 -15.64 -30.54
CA HIS A 34 -9.73 -14.98 -29.57
C HIS A 34 -9.95 -15.81 -28.30
N HIS A 35 -10.13 -17.13 -28.44
CA HIS A 35 -10.26 -18.03 -27.30
C HIS A 35 -8.98 -18.08 -26.47
N HIS A 36 -7.82 -18.19 -27.12
CA HIS A 36 -6.52 -18.21 -26.46
C HIS A 36 -6.24 -16.89 -25.72
N LEU A 37 -6.51 -15.74 -26.35
CA LEU A 37 -6.39 -14.44 -25.70
C LEU A 37 -7.28 -14.34 -24.45
N ARG A 38 -8.54 -14.80 -24.52
CA ARG A 38 -9.42 -14.85 -23.34
C ARG A 38 -8.88 -15.73 -22.23
N GLN A 39 -8.31 -16.89 -22.56
CA GLN A 39 -7.70 -17.78 -21.57
C GLN A 39 -6.50 -17.13 -20.88
N LEU A 40 -5.63 -16.44 -21.64
CA LEU A 40 -4.49 -15.71 -21.09
C LEU A 40 -4.93 -14.57 -20.15
N VAL A 41 -5.96 -13.82 -20.53
CA VAL A 41 -6.54 -12.77 -19.67
C VAL A 41 -7.11 -13.38 -18.39
N GLN A 42 -7.88 -14.47 -18.50
CA GLN A 42 -8.45 -15.15 -17.34
C GLN A 42 -7.37 -15.69 -16.39
N LYS A 43 -6.30 -16.28 -16.94
CA LYS A 43 -5.16 -16.77 -16.17
C LYS A 43 -4.45 -15.63 -15.44
N THR A 44 -4.23 -14.52 -16.13
CA THR A 44 -3.63 -13.30 -15.56
C THR A 44 -4.48 -12.74 -14.42
N LEU A 45 -5.80 -12.64 -14.61
CA LEU A 45 -6.71 -12.21 -13.54
C LEU A 45 -6.67 -13.14 -12.32
N SER A 46 -6.68 -14.45 -12.52
CA SER A 46 -6.55 -15.42 -11.42
C SER A 46 -5.23 -15.24 -10.68
N HIS A 47 -4.13 -15.02 -11.41
CA HIS A 47 -2.80 -14.78 -10.84
C HIS A 47 -2.78 -13.56 -9.91
N PHE A 48 -3.44 -12.46 -10.31
CA PHE A 48 -3.59 -11.27 -9.47
C PHE A 48 -4.49 -11.53 -8.25
N ILE A 49 -5.60 -12.26 -8.42
CA ILE A 49 -6.49 -12.60 -7.31
C ILE A 49 -5.74 -13.38 -6.23
N ASP A 50 -4.93 -14.35 -6.63
CA ASP A 50 -4.17 -15.19 -5.68
C ASP A 50 -3.06 -14.40 -4.99
N TYR A 51 -2.41 -13.46 -5.70
CA TYR A 51 -1.52 -12.49 -5.08
C TYR A 51 -2.20 -11.71 -3.95
N TYR A 52 -3.36 -11.11 -4.20
CA TYR A 52 -4.04 -10.31 -3.18
C TYR A 52 -4.52 -11.15 -1.99
N LYS A 53 -4.91 -12.41 -2.20
CA LYS A 53 -5.25 -13.33 -1.11
C LYS A 53 -4.05 -13.59 -0.20
N VAL A 54 -2.90 -13.96 -0.78
CA VAL A 54 -1.68 -14.25 -0.02
C VAL A 54 -1.14 -12.98 0.64
N LYS A 55 -1.19 -11.84 -0.07
CA LYS A 55 -0.83 -10.52 0.45
C LYS A 55 -1.66 -10.15 1.68
N SER A 56 -2.98 -10.31 1.60
CA SER A 56 -3.88 -10.03 2.71
C SER A 56 -3.63 -10.96 3.90
N ALA A 57 -3.40 -12.25 3.66
CA ALA A 57 -3.10 -13.20 4.73
C ALA A 57 -1.77 -12.88 5.44
N ALA A 58 -0.73 -12.49 4.68
CA ALA A 58 0.56 -12.09 5.24
C ALA A 58 0.43 -10.81 6.07
N ALA A 59 -0.25 -9.78 5.55
CA ALA A 59 -0.48 -8.53 6.27
C ALA A 59 -1.31 -8.73 7.56
N LYS A 60 -2.30 -9.62 7.55
CA LYS A 60 -3.11 -9.95 8.74
C LYS A 60 -2.32 -10.67 9.83
N HIS A 61 -1.30 -11.43 9.45
CA HIS A 61 -0.47 -12.16 10.40
C HIS A 61 0.49 -11.22 11.13
N ASP A 62 1.14 -10.31 10.41
CA ASP A 62 2.03 -9.32 11.00
C ASP A 62 2.11 -8.09 10.09
N VAL A 63 1.40 -7.03 10.48
CA VAL A 63 1.31 -5.79 9.71
C VAL A 63 2.66 -5.07 9.67
N MET A 64 3.40 -5.06 10.77
CA MET A 64 4.64 -4.28 10.88
C MET A 64 5.76 -4.92 10.07
N SER A 65 6.02 -6.23 10.26
CA SER A 65 7.05 -6.90 9.45
C SER A 65 6.68 -6.98 7.97
N PHE A 66 5.39 -6.98 7.64
CA PHE A 66 4.94 -6.97 6.25
C PHE A 66 5.33 -5.68 5.51
N PHE A 67 5.23 -4.52 6.15
CA PHE A 67 5.58 -3.22 5.57
C PHE A 67 7.07 -2.86 5.66
N GLU A 68 7.81 -3.43 6.62
CA GLU A 68 9.25 -3.26 6.73
C GLU A 68 10.04 -4.12 5.72
N ALA A 69 9.38 -5.07 5.07
CA ALA A 69 10.09 -6.13 4.38
C ALA A 69 10.64 -5.75 3.00
N GLN A 70 11.82 -6.31 2.71
CA GLN A 70 12.66 -6.05 1.53
C GLN A 70 12.06 -6.51 0.18
N TRP A 71 10.86 -7.09 0.18
CA TRP A 71 10.22 -7.58 -1.05
C TRP A 71 9.64 -6.46 -1.91
N ILE A 72 9.39 -5.28 -1.35
CA ILE A 72 8.83 -4.16 -2.09
C ILE A 72 9.94 -3.32 -2.73
N SER A 73 9.86 -3.13 -4.05
CA SER A 73 10.80 -2.30 -4.78
C SER A 73 10.75 -0.84 -4.31
N ALA A 74 11.80 -0.06 -4.58
CA ALA A 74 11.82 1.36 -4.24
C ALA A 74 10.68 2.13 -4.93
N LEU A 75 10.34 1.75 -6.17
CA LEU A 75 9.22 2.32 -6.93
C LEU A 75 7.86 1.96 -6.32
N GLU A 76 7.65 0.70 -5.94
CA GLU A 76 6.38 0.31 -5.30
C GLU A 76 6.21 0.99 -3.93
N ARG A 77 7.31 1.16 -3.17
CA ARG A 77 7.29 1.96 -1.92
C ARG A 77 6.92 3.40 -2.17
N SER A 78 7.51 4.04 -3.19
CA SER A 78 7.19 5.44 -3.51
C SER A 78 5.77 5.61 -4.05
N LEU A 79 5.26 4.66 -4.85
CA LEU A 79 3.87 4.67 -5.32
C LEU A 79 2.88 4.43 -4.16
N GLN A 80 3.20 3.53 -3.24
CA GLN A 80 2.41 3.35 -2.02
C GLN A 80 2.41 4.61 -1.15
N TRP A 81 3.52 5.36 -1.15
CA TRP A 81 3.59 6.64 -0.46
C TRP A 81 2.76 7.74 -1.15
N ILE A 82 2.86 7.88 -2.48
CA ILE A 82 2.18 8.92 -3.27
C ILE A 82 0.67 8.69 -3.36
N GLY A 83 0.26 7.45 -3.66
CA GLY A 83 -1.12 7.09 -3.96
C GLY A 83 -1.80 6.24 -2.88
N GLY A 84 -1.14 6.00 -1.75
CA GLY A 84 -1.63 5.11 -0.71
C GLY A 84 -1.93 5.79 0.62
N TRP A 85 -1.98 4.95 1.66
CA TRP A 85 -2.36 5.32 3.02
C TRP A 85 -1.24 6.07 3.73
N ARG A 86 -1.56 7.24 4.32
CA ARG A 86 -0.64 8.00 5.17
C ARG A 86 -0.67 7.45 6.60
N PRO A 87 0.46 7.08 7.21
CA PRO A 87 0.54 6.69 8.62
C PRO A 87 -0.23 7.60 9.60
N THR A 88 -0.28 8.92 9.36
CA THR A 88 -1.08 9.86 10.16
C THR A 88 -2.58 9.50 10.20
N SER A 89 -3.11 8.85 9.17
CA SER A 89 -4.50 8.38 9.13
C SER A 89 -4.83 7.33 10.20
N ALA A 90 -3.86 6.52 10.66
CA ALA A 90 -4.09 5.61 11.80
C ALA A 90 -4.40 6.39 13.08
N PHE A 91 -3.69 7.49 13.33
CA PHE A 91 -3.91 8.31 14.52
C PHE A 91 -5.30 8.93 14.50
N HIS A 92 -5.76 9.41 13.34
CA HIS A 92 -7.13 9.90 13.17
C HIS A 92 -8.18 8.82 13.51
N LEU A 93 -7.97 7.58 13.08
CA LEU A 93 -8.85 6.47 13.44
C LEU A 93 -8.84 6.21 14.96
N VAL A 94 -7.67 6.21 15.60
CA VAL A 94 -7.56 6.03 17.06
C VAL A 94 -8.35 7.11 17.79
N TYR A 95 -8.23 8.39 17.41
CA TYR A 95 -8.99 9.47 18.05
C TYR A 95 -10.50 9.30 17.82
N THR A 96 -10.93 9.02 16.60
CA THR A 96 -12.35 8.84 16.28
C THR A 96 -12.95 7.66 17.06
N GLU A 97 -12.33 6.49 17.01
CA GLU A 97 -12.80 5.30 17.73
C GLU A 97 -12.76 5.48 19.25
N SER A 98 -11.70 6.09 19.78
CA SER A 98 -11.63 6.39 21.22
C SER A 98 -12.75 7.33 21.68
N SER A 99 -13.09 8.34 20.88
CA SER A 99 -14.18 9.28 21.18
C SER A 99 -15.53 8.57 21.17
N ILE A 100 -15.79 7.74 20.15
CA ILE A 100 -17.05 6.98 20.02
C ILE A 100 -17.21 5.99 21.18
N LEU A 101 -16.15 5.25 21.52
CA LEU A 101 -16.19 4.26 22.59
C LEU A 101 -16.30 4.92 23.97
N PHE A 102 -15.63 6.06 24.17
CA PHE A 102 -15.76 6.86 25.39
C PHE A 102 -17.20 7.35 25.58
N GLU A 103 -17.85 7.87 24.53
CA GLU A 103 -19.25 8.30 24.58
C GLU A 103 -20.20 7.13 24.85
N THR A 104 -19.94 5.97 24.24
CA THR A 104 -20.76 4.77 24.39
C THR A 104 -20.71 4.20 25.81
N HIS A 105 -19.54 4.20 26.44
CA HIS A 105 -19.31 3.62 27.78
C HIS A 105 -19.19 4.68 28.89
N LEU A 106 -19.57 5.93 28.61
CA LEU A 106 -19.35 7.08 29.51
C LEU A 106 -19.88 6.83 30.92
N VAL A 107 -21.09 6.28 31.04
CA VAL A 107 -21.72 5.99 32.34
C VAL A 107 -20.94 4.94 33.13
N ASP A 108 -20.40 3.93 32.46
CA ASP A 108 -19.61 2.86 33.07
C ASP A 108 -18.22 3.37 33.49
N ILE A 109 -17.59 4.19 32.64
CA ILE A 109 -16.32 4.86 32.93
C ILE A 109 -16.45 5.79 34.15
N LEU A 110 -17.52 6.59 34.23
CA LEU A 110 -17.80 7.46 35.39
C LEU A 110 -18.05 6.67 36.69
N ARG A 111 -18.54 5.43 36.58
CA ARG A 111 -18.67 4.49 37.70
C ARG A 111 -17.37 3.77 38.04
N GLY A 112 -16.29 4.06 37.30
CA GLY A 112 -14.96 3.47 37.49
C GLY A 112 -14.78 2.11 36.82
N VAL A 113 -15.70 1.68 35.95
CA VAL A 113 -15.58 0.44 35.18
C VAL A 113 -14.66 0.71 33.99
N ARG A 114 -13.65 -0.14 33.82
CA ARG A 114 -12.73 -0.14 32.68
C ARG A 114 -13.17 -1.24 31.71
N THR A 115 -13.56 -0.88 30.49
CA THR A 115 -13.87 -1.80 29.38
C THR A 115 -12.61 -2.43 28.76
N GLY A 116 -11.44 -1.81 28.93
CA GLY A 116 -10.18 -2.26 28.34
C GLY A 116 -10.06 -1.97 26.84
N ASP A 117 -10.95 -1.15 26.28
CA ASP A 117 -10.96 -0.72 24.88
C ASP A 117 -10.34 0.69 24.70
N LEU A 118 -10.45 1.27 23.49
CA LEU A 118 -9.91 2.61 23.22
C LEU A 118 -10.68 3.74 23.95
N GLY A 119 -11.85 3.47 24.52
CA GLY A 119 -12.62 4.44 25.30
C GLY A 119 -12.00 4.71 26.68
N ASP A 120 -11.16 3.82 27.17
CA ASP A 120 -10.51 3.89 28.49
C ASP A 120 -9.16 4.62 28.49
N LEU A 121 -8.74 5.15 27.34
CA LEU A 121 -7.43 5.78 27.19
C LEU A 121 -7.26 6.94 28.16
N SER A 122 -6.19 6.90 28.94
CA SER A 122 -5.86 7.95 29.89
C SER A 122 -5.32 9.21 29.18
N PRO A 123 -5.42 10.39 29.80
CA PRO A 123 -4.81 11.61 29.26
C PRO A 123 -3.30 11.49 28.99
N GLY A 124 -2.59 10.67 29.77
CA GLY A 124 -1.18 10.36 29.54
C GLY A 124 -0.94 9.55 28.27
N GLN A 125 -1.77 8.55 28.01
CA GLN A 125 -1.71 7.76 26.77
C GLN A 125 -2.08 8.61 25.55
N PHE A 126 -3.10 9.47 25.63
CA PHE A 126 -3.40 10.43 24.56
C PHE A 126 -2.25 11.38 24.27
N ARG A 127 -1.53 11.84 25.29
CA ARG A 127 -0.33 12.66 25.09
C ARG A 127 0.75 11.91 24.32
N GLN A 128 1.00 10.64 24.66
CA GLN A 128 1.96 9.81 23.93
C GLN A 128 1.53 9.58 22.48
N VAL A 129 0.25 9.30 22.24
CA VAL A 129 -0.33 9.16 20.90
C VAL A 129 -0.17 10.46 20.09
N SER A 130 -0.43 11.62 20.71
CA SER A 130 -0.26 12.93 20.07
C SER A 130 1.19 13.25 19.74
N GLU A 131 2.12 12.89 20.61
CA GLU A 131 3.55 13.05 20.37
C GLU A 131 4.01 12.18 19.20
N LEU A 132 3.60 10.91 19.17
CA LEU A 132 3.87 10.00 18.05
C LEU A 132 3.25 10.49 16.75
N GLN A 133 2.04 11.03 16.78
CA GLN A 133 1.42 11.65 15.60
C GLN A 133 2.26 12.83 15.08
N CYS A 134 2.73 13.70 15.97
CA CYS A 134 3.58 14.83 15.57
C CYS A 134 4.90 14.37 14.94
N GLN A 135 5.54 13.35 15.52
CA GLN A 135 6.74 12.73 14.95
C GLN A 135 6.46 12.12 13.57
N THR A 136 5.33 11.42 13.44
CA THR A 136 4.88 10.81 12.18
C THR A 136 4.67 11.87 11.10
N VAL A 137 3.96 12.96 11.39
CA VAL A 137 3.74 14.06 10.45
C VAL A 137 5.06 14.68 9.99
N LYS A 138 6.02 14.86 10.91
CA LYS A 138 7.36 15.37 10.55
C LYS A 138 8.06 14.44 9.56
N GLN A 139 8.08 13.14 9.84
CA GLN A 139 8.68 12.16 8.93
C GLN A 139 7.94 12.10 7.60
N GLU A 140 6.61 12.19 7.62
CA GLU A 140 5.80 12.18 6.40
C GLU A 140 6.14 13.35 5.47
N ASN A 141 6.32 14.54 6.04
CA ASN A 141 6.69 15.73 5.29
C ASN A 141 8.10 15.60 4.71
N VAL A 142 9.07 15.10 5.48
CA VAL A 142 10.44 14.86 4.98
C VAL A 142 10.43 13.94 3.75
N ILE A 143 9.73 12.80 3.83
CA ILE A 143 9.64 11.86 2.69
C ILE A 143 8.92 12.51 1.50
N THR A 144 7.89 13.32 1.76
CA THR A 144 7.16 14.04 0.70
C THR A 144 8.05 15.08 0.01
N ASP A 145 8.86 15.81 0.78
CA ASP A 145 9.79 16.82 0.26
C ASP A 145 10.89 16.16 -0.57
N GLU A 146 11.53 15.11 -0.06
CA GLU A 146 12.54 14.33 -0.81
C GLU A 146 11.95 13.82 -2.12
N LEU A 147 10.75 13.23 -2.08
CA LEU A 147 10.11 12.69 -3.27
C LEU A 147 9.71 13.78 -4.28
N SER A 148 9.29 14.95 -3.81
CA SER A 148 9.03 16.12 -4.63
C SER A 148 10.30 16.57 -5.35
N GLU A 149 11.45 16.58 -4.67
CA GLU A 149 12.75 16.87 -5.27
C GLU A 149 13.10 15.86 -6.37
N TRP A 150 12.94 14.55 -6.11
CA TRP A 150 13.14 13.51 -7.12
C TRP A 150 12.23 13.69 -8.33
N GLN A 151 10.95 14.01 -8.12
CA GLN A 151 10.00 14.26 -9.22
C GLN A 151 10.39 15.50 -10.04
N ALA A 152 10.83 16.57 -9.38
CA ALA A 152 11.32 17.77 -10.06
C ALA A 152 12.57 17.45 -10.90
N CYS A 153 13.54 16.71 -10.37
CA CYS A 153 14.71 16.26 -11.12
C CYS A 153 14.33 15.34 -12.29
N MET A 154 13.37 14.43 -12.11
CA MET A 154 12.91 13.52 -13.17
C MET A 154 12.21 14.28 -14.29
N LEU A 155 11.44 15.32 -13.96
CA LEU A 155 10.83 16.22 -14.94
C LEU A 155 11.89 17.05 -15.68
N ILE A 156 12.91 17.55 -14.99
CA ILE A 156 14.03 18.31 -15.59
C ILE A 156 14.83 17.42 -16.56
N ILE A 157 15.19 16.20 -16.16
CA ILE A 157 15.93 15.25 -17.02
C ILE A 157 15.09 14.83 -18.24
N ASN A 158 13.78 14.62 -18.06
CA ASN A 158 12.89 14.32 -19.18
C ASN A 158 12.70 15.54 -20.11
N PHE A 159 12.65 16.76 -19.58
CA PHE A 159 12.60 17.99 -20.38
C PHE A 159 13.88 18.21 -21.19
N GLU A 160 15.06 17.98 -20.61
CA GLU A 160 16.33 18.06 -21.34
C GLU A 160 16.44 16.99 -22.44
N ARG A 161 15.99 15.75 -22.18
CA ARG A 161 15.94 14.69 -23.22
C ARG A 161 14.94 15.00 -24.34
N ILE A 162 13.84 15.69 -24.04
CA ILE A 162 12.86 16.14 -25.05
C ILE A 162 13.42 17.31 -25.87
N LEU A 163 14.13 18.26 -25.25
CA LEU A 163 14.74 19.40 -25.96
C LEU A 163 15.89 18.98 -26.89
N VAL A 164 16.61 17.90 -26.61
CA VAL A 164 17.63 17.33 -27.51
C VAL A 164 17.01 16.59 -28.71
N LEU A 165 15.71 16.29 -28.68
CA LEU A 165 14.98 15.58 -29.74
C LEU A 165 14.12 16.50 -30.64
N ILE A 166 14.13 17.82 -30.40
CA ILE A 166 13.46 18.80 -31.26
C ILE A 166 14.56 19.50 -32.09
N PRO A 167 14.55 19.40 -33.44
CA PRO A 167 15.54 20.05 -34.31
C PRO A 167 15.41 21.58 -34.32
#